data_AF-A0A6G1S596-F1
#
_entry.id   AF-A0A6G1S596-F1
#
_cell.length_a   1.000
_cell.length_b   1.000
_cell.length_c   1.000
_cell.angle_alpha   90.00
_cell.angle_beta   90.00
_cell.angle_gamma   90.00
#
_symmetry.space_group_name_H-M   'P 1'
#
loop_
_entity.id
_entity.type
_entity.pdbx_description
1 polymer ?
#
loop_
_entity_poly.entity_id
_entity_poly.type
_entity_poly.pdbx_seq_one_letter_code
_entity_poly.pdbx_strand_id
1 'polypeptide(L)'
;MASNNLAHASRKSLAMGPSVRNLLAHYQLDPSRIASTGPHQTLLKGDVLSYISQHKLSPGKNDQHNHHQSTTQTKQPSKPYVPNLDLSGHQPKPGPEGFSKIAKRLLDM
;
A
#
# COMPACT_ATOMS: atom_id res chain seq x y z
N MET A 1 1.44 -46.12 4.53
CA MET A 1 1.37 -45.32 3.27
C MET A 1 0.05 -44.55 3.29
N ALA A 2 0.08 -43.24 3.45
CA ALA A 2 -1.10 -42.40 3.29
C ALA A 2 -0.68 -41.09 2.61
N SER A 3 -0.99 -40.99 1.32
CA SER A 3 -0.65 -39.88 0.45
C SER A 3 -1.77 -38.84 0.52
N ASN A 4 -1.56 -37.73 1.24
CA ASN A 4 -2.52 -36.61 1.21
C ASN A 4 -2.27 -35.73 -0.01
N ASN A 5 -2.79 -36.15 -1.17
CA ASN A 5 -2.97 -35.28 -2.33
C ASN A 5 -4.15 -34.34 -2.06
N LEU A 6 -3.88 -33.24 -1.34
CA LEU A 6 -4.85 -32.17 -1.18
C LEU A 6 -5.02 -31.48 -2.54
N ALA A 7 -6.15 -31.80 -3.18
CA ALA A 7 -6.60 -31.24 -4.43
C ALA A 7 -6.35 -29.73 -4.45
N HIS A 8 -5.40 -29.31 -5.28
CA HIS A 8 -5.30 -27.92 -5.70
C HIS A 8 -6.48 -27.69 -6.66
N ALA A 9 -7.68 -27.56 -6.09
CA ALA A 9 -8.81 -26.99 -6.78
C ALA A 9 -8.29 -25.70 -7.41
N SER A 10 -8.38 -25.62 -8.74
CA SER A 10 -7.99 -24.49 -9.55
C SER A 10 -8.76 -23.25 -9.07
N ARG A 11 -8.28 -22.63 -7.99
CA ARG A 11 -8.69 -21.28 -7.63
C ARG A 11 -8.15 -20.45 -8.76
N LYS A 12 -9.03 -20.12 -9.73
CA LYS A 12 -8.79 -19.04 -10.69
C LYS A 12 -8.36 -17.83 -9.86
N SER A 13 -7.06 -17.68 -9.70
CA SER A 13 -6.50 -16.58 -8.95
C SER A 13 -6.75 -15.37 -9.82
N LEU A 14 -7.68 -14.52 -9.41
CA LEU A 14 -7.88 -13.22 -10.03
C LEU A 14 -6.51 -12.55 -10.18
N ALA A 15 -6.19 -12.12 -11.38
CA ALA A 15 -4.99 -11.34 -11.62
C ALA A 15 -5.14 -10.04 -10.81
N MET A 16 -4.22 -9.81 -9.87
CA MET A 16 -4.23 -8.63 -9.03
C MET A 16 -2.82 -8.28 -8.61
N GLY A 17 -2.54 -6.98 -8.44
CA GLY A 17 -1.24 -6.51 -7.98
C GLY A 17 -1.01 -6.77 -6.48
N PRO A 18 0.25 -6.74 -6.01
CA PRO A 18 0.60 -6.92 -4.60
C PRO A 18 -0.13 -5.94 -3.68
N SER A 19 -0.23 -4.67 -4.09
CA SER A 19 -0.90 -3.62 -3.32
C SER A 19 -2.40 -3.89 -3.15
N VAL A 20 -3.04 -4.46 -4.18
CA VAL A 20 -4.46 -4.83 -4.15
C VAL A 20 -4.67 -5.98 -3.17
N ARG A 21 -3.80 -7.01 -3.23
CA ARG A 21 -3.85 -8.15 -2.29
C ARG A 21 -3.67 -7.70 -0.84
N ASN A 22 -2.74 -6.79 -0.55
CA ASN A 22 -2.56 -6.24 0.80
C ASN A 22 -3.80 -5.46 1.27
N LEU A 23 -4.40 -4.67 0.39
CA LEU A 23 -5.59 -3.88 0.73
C LEU A 23 -6.78 -4.80 1.06
N LEU A 24 -7.01 -5.83 0.23
CA LEU A 24 -8.05 -6.81 0.49
C LEU A 24 -7.84 -7.54 1.82
N ALA A 25 -6.60 -7.94 2.13
CA ALA A 25 -6.28 -8.59 3.40
C ALA A 25 -6.53 -7.65 4.61
N HIS A 26 -6.13 -6.38 4.50
CA HIS A 26 -6.29 -5.38 5.55
C HIS A 26 -7.77 -5.08 5.87
N TYR A 27 -8.63 -5.11 4.85
CA TYR A 27 -10.07 -4.88 4.99
C TYR A 27 -10.88 -6.19 5.05
N GLN A 28 -10.23 -7.36 5.06
CA GLN A 28 -10.85 -8.70 4.98
C GLN A 28 -11.91 -8.82 3.87
N LEU A 29 -11.58 -8.31 2.69
CA LEU A 29 -12.48 -8.31 1.54
C LEU A 29 -12.19 -9.48 0.62
N ASP A 30 -13.26 -10.12 0.17
CA ASP A 30 -13.21 -11.11 -0.88
C ASP A 30 -13.10 -10.41 -2.24
N PRO A 31 -12.04 -10.66 -3.03
CA PRO A 31 -11.89 -10.08 -4.36
C PRO A 31 -13.04 -10.40 -5.31
N SER A 32 -13.76 -11.51 -5.11
CA SER A 32 -14.88 -11.94 -5.95
C SER A 32 -16.09 -11.02 -5.85
N ARG A 33 -16.17 -10.19 -4.80
CA ARG A 33 -17.27 -9.24 -4.57
C ARG A 33 -17.07 -7.91 -5.27
N ILE A 34 -15.86 -7.64 -5.75
CA ILE A 34 -15.49 -6.35 -6.33
C ILE A 34 -15.41 -6.53 -7.84
N ALA A 35 -16.15 -5.68 -8.57
CA ALA A 35 -16.10 -5.67 -10.02
C ALA A 35 -14.70 -5.24 -10.49
N SER A 36 -14.06 -6.08 -11.29
CA SER A 36 -12.71 -5.81 -11.83
C SER A 36 -12.82 -5.08 -13.16
N THR A 37 -12.23 -3.90 -13.28
CA THR A 37 -12.32 -3.06 -14.49
C THR A 37 -11.03 -3.07 -15.32
N GLY A 38 -9.96 -3.70 -14.82
CA GLY A 38 -8.66 -3.70 -15.46
C GLY A 38 -8.55 -4.64 -16.67
N PRO A 39 -7.43 -4.52 -17.43
CA PRO A 39 -7.13 -5.44 -18.54
C PRO A 39 -7.18 -6.89 -18.09
N HIS A 40 -7.71 -7.78 -18.93
CA HIS A 40 -7.86 -9.20 -18.62
C HIS A 40 -8.68 -9.48 -17.33
N GLN A 41 -9.62 -8.59 -16.98
CA GLN A 41 -10.41 -8.68 -15.74
C GLN A 41 -9.53 -8.62 -14.48
N THR A 42 -8.42 -7.88 -14.55
CA THR A 42 -7.54 -7.64 -13.41
C THR A 42 -8.21 -6.70 -12.42
N LEU A 43 -8.19 -7.04 -11.14
CA LEU A 43 -8.71 -6.17 -10.09
C LEU A 43 -7.75 -5.02 -9.84
N LEU A 44 -8.20 -3.78 -10.05
CA LEU A 44 -7.39 -2.59 -9.86
C LEU A 44 -7.51 -2.04 -8.44
N LYS A 45 -6.49 -1.29 -8.00
CA LYS A 45 -6.54 -0.56 -6.72
C LYS A 45 -7.70 0.45 -6.69
N GLY A 46 -8.01 1.08 -7.84
CA GLY A 46 -9.13 2.00 -7.98
C GLY A 46 -10.45 1.33 -7.62
N ASP A 47 -10.73 0.17 -8.21
CA ASP A 47 -11.94 -0.62 -7.95
C ASP A 47 -12.12 -0.91 -6.46
N VAL A 48 -11.04 -1.36 -5.80
CA VAL A 48 -11.09 -1.70 -4.37
C VAL A 48 -11.30 -0.45 -3.50
N LEU A 49 -10.65 0.66 -3.82
CA LEU A 49 -10.84 1.91 -3.07
C LEU A 49 -12.26 2.48 -3.25
N SER A 50 -12.77 2.50 -4.48
CA SER A 50 -14.13 2.92 -4.78
C SER A 50 -15.14 2.07 -4.01
N TYR A 51 -14.95 0.75 -3.98
CA TYR A 51 -15.77 -0.17 -3.21
C TYR A 51 -15.71 0.13 -1.70
N ILE A 52 -14.51 0.33 -1.13
CA ILE A 52 -14.34 0.71 0.29
C ILE A 52 -15.07 2.02 0.61
N SER A 53 -14.96 3.03 -0.25
CA SER A 53 -15.61 4.33 -0.07
C SER A 53 -17.14 4.23 -0.16
N GLN A 54 -17.67 3.48 -1.12
CA GLN A 54 -19.11 3.28 -1.30
C GLN A 54 -19.74 2.55 -0.11
N HIS A 55 -19.05 1.54 0.41
CA HIS A 55 -19.54 0.71 1.53
C HIS A 55 -19.10 1.23 2.90
N LYS A 56 -18.38 2.36 2.97
CA LYS A 56 -17.85 2.98 4.20
C LYS A 56 -17.16 1.97 5.13
N LEU A 57 -16.36 1.09 4.52
CA LEU A 57 -15.72 -0.01 5.24
C LEU A 57 -14.58 0.53 6.11
N SER A 58 -14.56 0.11 7.37
CA SER A 58 -13.43 0.36 8.24
C SER A 58 -12.39 -0.74 8.06
N PRO A 59 -11.09 -0.41 8.15
CA PRO A 59 -10.07 -1.44 8.18
C PRO A 59 -10.33 -2.39 9.35
N GLY A 60 -10.13 -3.69 9.12
CA GLY A 60 -10.40 -4.69 10.13
C GLY A 60 -9.51 -4.44 11.35
N LYS A 61 -10.13 -4.24 12.51
CA LYS A 61 -9.43 -4.17 13.80
C LYS A 61 -8.91 -5.56 14.12
N ASN A 62 -7.78 -5.94 13.53
CA ASN A 62 -7.13 -7.18 13.87
C ASN A 62 -6.19 -6.91 15.05
N ASP A 63 -6.79 -6.85 16.24
CA ASP A 63 -6.12 -7.23 17.48
C ASP A 63 -5.71 -8.71 17.38
N GLN A 64 -4.72 -9.09 16.56
CA GLN A 64 -3.99 -10.36 16.68
C GLN A 64 -2.66 -10.29 15.93
N HIS A 65 -1.63 -10.09 16.74
CA HIS A 65 -0.23 -10.16 16.44
C HIS A 65 0.24 -11.62 16.49
N ASN A 66 -0.07 -12.45 15.49
CA ASN A 66 0.56 -13.76 15.24
C ASN A 66 -0.08 -14.37 13.97
N HIS A 67 0.63 -14.69 12.89
CA HIS A 67 1.62 -15.76 12.87
C HIS A 67 2.70 -15.50 11.80
N HIS A 68 3.93 -15.61 12.27
CA HIS A 68 5.11 -15.91 11.47
C HIS A 68 4.92 -17.22 10.70
N GLN A 69 5.30 -17.24 9.42
CA GLN A 69 6.17 -18.31 8.92
C GLN A 69 7.40 -17.69 8.29
N SER A 70 8.44 -17.74 9.11
CA SER A 70 9.83 -17.43 8.82
C SER A 70 10.43 -18.50 7.92
N THR A 71 11.22 -18.08 6.94
CA THR A 71 12.44 -18.82 6.58
C THR A 71 13.63 -17.91 6.89
N THR A 72 14.54 -18.47 7.66
CA THR A 72 15.66 -17.87 8.36
C THR A 72 16.69 -17.18 7.46
N GLN A 73 17.07 -15.95 7.80
CA GLN A 73 18.46 -15.50 7.70
C GLN A 73 18.83 -14.60 8.89
N THR A 74 19.92 -15.00 9.52
CA THR A 74 20.44 -14.59 10.82
C THR A 74 21.27 -13.30 10.78
N LYS A 75 21.18 -12.54 11.89
CA LYS A 75 22.20 -11.67 12.54
C LYS A 75 21.92 -10.16 12.56
N GLN A 76 21.76 -9.70 13.81
CA GLN A 76 22.05 -8.40 14.41
C GLN A 76 20.89 -7.43 14.66
N PRO A 77 20.85 -6.78 15.85
CA PRO A 77 19.83 -5.81 16.21
C PRO A 77 20.11 -4.51 15.48
N SER A 78 19.45 -4.30 14.35
CA SER A 78 19.42 -2.97 13.75
C SER A 78 18.51 -2.08 14.59
N LYS A 79 19.11 -0.97 15.03
CA LYS A 79 18.55 0.15 15.78
C LYS A 79 17.11 0.46 15.34
N PRO A 80 16.22 0.91 16.25
CA PRO A 80 14.90 1.40 15.84
C PRO A 80 15.09 2.42 14.73
N TYR A 81 14.51 2.11 13.56
CA TYR A 81 14.40 3.08 12.48
C TYR A 81 13.42 4.15 12.97
N VAL A 82 13.98 5.18 13.59
CA VAL A 82 13.34 6.49 13.62
C VAL A 82 13.61 7.09 12.25
N PRO A 83 12.58 7.46 11.46
CA PRO A 83 12.81 8.41 10.40
C PRO A 83 13.32 9.67 11.09
N ASN A 84 14.63 9.90 11.02
CA ASN A 84 15.19 11.19 11.39
C ASN A 84 14.69 12.13 10.29
N LEU A 85 13.54 12.76 10.51
CA LEU A 85 13.10 13.90 9.74
C LEU A 85 14.08 15.03 10.06
N ASP A 86 15.27 14.93 9.49
CA ASP A 86 16.23 16.01 9.48
C ASP A 86 15.72 17.07 8.50
N LEU A 87 14.78 17.90 8.98
CA LEU A 87 14.36 19.11 8.28
C LEU A 87 15.51 20.15 8.21
N SER A 88 16.68 19.89 8.79
CA SER A 88 17.82 20.83 8.76
C SER A 88 18.54 20.87 7.41
N GLY A 89 18.39 19.84 6.57
CA GLY A 89 19.09 19.72 5.29
C GLY A 89 18.40 20.38 4.08
N HIS A 90 17.19 20.91 4.20
CA HIS A 90 16.52 21.62 3.11
C HIS A 90 16.92 23.10 3.10
N GLN A 91 18.12 23.38 2.59
CA GLN A 91 18.42 24.72 2.11
C GLN A 91 17.54 24.99 0.88
N PRO A 92 16.67 26.02 0.89
CA PRO A 92 15.97 26.44 -0.31
C PRO A 92 17.04 26.80 -1.35
N LYS A 93 17.15 26.01 -2.42
CA LYS A 93 18.00 26.38 -3.54
C LYS A 93 17.47 27.73 -4.06
N PRO A 94 18.31 28.77 -4.16
CA PRO A 94 17.87 30.01 -4.78
C PRO A 94 17.34 29.66 -6.16
N GLY A 95 16.05 29.97 -6.39
CA GLY A 95 15.43 29.77 -7.68
C GLY A 95 16.15 30.58 -8.76
N PRO A 96 15.90 30.30 -10.04
CA PRO A 96 16.44 31.11 -11.13
C PRO A 96 16.11 32.60 -10.90
N GLU A 97 17.06 33.49 -11.17
CA GLU A 97 17.07 34.93 -10.79
C GLU A 97 15.86 35.77 -11.27
N GLY A 98 14.91 35.18 -12.02
CA GLY A 98 13.73 35.83 -12.56
C GLY A 98 12.51 35.93 -11.63
N PHE A 99 12.34 35.03 -10.64
CA PHE A 99 11.10 34.96 -9.84
C PHE A 99 11.02 36.00 -8.71
N SER A 100 12.17 36.50 -8.23
CA SER A 100 12.24 37.42 -7.09
C SER A 100 11.55 38.77 -7.34
N LYS A 101 11.46 39.22 -8.61
CA LYS A 101 10.82 40.49 -8.96
C LYS A 101 9.29 40.42 -8.87
N ILE A 102 8.70 39.29 -9.26
CA ILE A 102 7.25 39.06 -9.16
C ILE A 102 6.86 38.87 -7.70
N ALA A 103 7.64 38.09 -6.94
CA ALA A 103 7.38 37.87 -5.51
C ALA A 103 7.39 39.18 -4.69
N LYS A 104 8.35 40.08 -4.93
CA LYS A 104 8.36 41.39 -4.27
C LYS A 104 7.14 42.25 -4.59
N ARG A 105 6.66 42.24 -5.84
CA ARG A 105 5.50 43.05 -6.25
C ARG A 105 4.17 42.54 -5.70
N LEU A 106 4.07 41.23 -5.41
CA LEU A 106 2.89 40.64 -4.76
C LEU A 106 2.87 40.85 -3.24
N LEU A 107 4.03 41.10 -2.62
CA LEU A 107 4.14 41.32 -1.17
C LEU A 107 3.88 42.78 -0.74
N ASP A 108 3.94 43.72 -1.68
CA ASP A 108 3.83 45.18 -1.47
C ASP A 108 2.43 45.72 -1.84
N MET A 109 1.39 44.92 -1.59
CA MET A 109 -0.03 45.30 -1.65
C MET A 109 -0.66 45.21 -0.26
#